data_AF-F2UXE4-F1
#
_entry.id   AF-F2UXE4-F1
#
_cell.length_a   1.000
_cell.length_b   1.000
_cell.length_c   1.000
_cell.angle_alpha   90.00
_cell.angle_beta   90.00
_cell.angle_gamma   90.00
#
_symmetry.space_group_name_H-M   'P 1'
#
loop_
_entity.id
_entity.type
_entity.pdbx_description
1 polymer ?
#
loop_
_entity_poly.entity_id
_entity_poly.type
_entity_poly.pdbx_seq_one_letter_code
_entity_poly.pdbx_strand_id
1 'polypeptide(L)'
;MAVTEAAGDPAAAAGPHKPGWEGFSSATRTWFLDAFPTGPTPVQERAWATIGRGENALVIAPTGSGKTFASFLSAIDRLGREPAAEGQGAEAAGGGAQAEADGVRVLYISPLKALGADVERNLRRPLAGIRAVGPTRPISVGVRSGDTPARERRRLRNHPPSILITTPESLYLMLTSAVRETLRTVETVIVDEIHSFAGSKRGTHLAVSLERLDDLLGRPAQRIGLSATVSPPEEVARFLGGPHPVTIISDDGRATPEVTVSVPVENMARIPAISDRRTRMERALAAPTSAGGGRGSRPSGIGRAGSSQAWRSDRALGRAMAAGRTDGPGAGVPARVSASIWPHLENAILDQVLAHRTTLVFVNSRGACERLTAHLNEAYAARLGAVAPAPQAPVHRESWEMGTGSHTEPLAAGAPVLAKAHHGSVSKE
;
A
#
# COMPACT_ATOMS: atom_id res chain seq x y z
N MET A 1 2.22 -44.37 46.99
CA MET A 1 2.82 -43.04 46.76
C MET A 1 3.08 -42.88 45.27
N ALA A 2 2.25 -42.11 44.59
CA ALA A 2 2.54 -41.48 43.30
C ALA A 2 1.46 -40.39 43.14
N VAL A 3 1.80 -39.16 43.52
CA VAL A 3 0.94 -37.99 43.37
C VAL A 3 1.23 -37.45 41.97
N THR A 4 0.27 -37.58 41.07
CA THR A 4 0.28 -36.91 39.77
C THR A 4 -0.15 -35.46 39.96
N GLU A 5 0.80 -34.54 39.87
CA GLU A 5 0.53 -33.09 39.80
C GLU A 5 -0.25 -32.78 38.52
N ALA A 6 -1.46 -32.26 38.70
CA ALA A 6 -2.26 -31.70 37.63
C ALA A 6 -1.61 -30.39 37.15
N ALA A 7 -1.33 -30.33 35.84
CA ALA A 7 -0.90 -29.10 35.19
C ALA A 7 -1.96 -28.00 35.36
N GLY A 8 -1.56 -26.88 35.97
CA GLY A 8 -2.42 -25.74 36.24
C GLY A 8 -2.92 -25.07 34.96
N ASP A 9 -4.20 -24.71 34.97
CA ASP A 9 -4.91 -23.95 33.94
C ASP A 9 -4.27 -22.55 33.78
N PRO A 10 -3.76 -22.18 32.58
CA PRO A 10 -3.07 -20.91 32.35
C PRO A 10 -4.01 -19.69 32.36
N ALA A 11 -5.32 -19.86 32.56
CA ALA A 11 -6.28 -18.77 32.67
C ALA A 11 -6.27 -18.02 34.03
N ALA A 12 -5.52 -18.49 35.03
CA ALA A 12 -5.64 -17.99 36.41
C ALA A 12 -4.77 -16.76 36.78
N ALA A 13 -4.00 -16.18 35.85
CA ALA A 13 -3.07 -15.08 36.16
C ALA A 13 -3.45 -13.70 35.57
N ALA A 14 -4.65 -13.53 35.01
CA ALA A 14 -5.14 -12.23 34.56
C ALA A 14 -6.14 -11.67 35.58
N GLY A 15 -5.84 -10.49 36.16
CA GLY A 15 -6.80 -9.72 36.95
C GLY A 15 -8.08 -9.38 36.17
N PRO A 16 -9.08 -8.70 36.79
CA PRO A 16 -10.45 -8.56 36.26
C PRO A 16 -10.54 -7.56 35.11
N HIS A 17 -9.85 -7.83 33.99
CA HIS A 17 -10.06 -7.12 32.74
C HIS A 17 -11.26 -7.73 32.04
N LYS A 18 -12.38 -6.99 32.00
CA LYS A 18 -13.50 -7.36 31.13
C LYS A 18 -13.03 -7.24 29.68
N PRO A 19 -13.02 -8.32 28.88
CA PRO A 19 -12.63 -8.22 27.47
C PRO A 19 -13.65 -7.36 26.70
N GLY A 20 -13.17 -6.63 25.70
CA GLY A 20 -14.02 -5.78 24.84
C GLY A 20 -14.05 -4.30 25.21
N TRP A 21 -14.99 -3.56 24.63
CA TRP A 21 -15.11 -2.10 24.73
C TRP A 21 -15.11 -1.58 26.18
N GLU A 22 -15.85 -2.23 27.08
CA GLU A 22 -15.90 -1.84 28.49
C GLU A 22 -14.58 -2.04 29.25
N GLY A 23 -13.68 -2.86 28.70
CA GLY A 23 -12.36 -3.08 29.25
C GLY A 23 -11.41 -1.91 29.07
N PHE A 24 -11.62 -1.06 28.07
CA PHE A 24 -10.72 0.05 27.72
C PHE A 24 -10.58 1.08 28.84
N SER A 25 -9.40 1.71 28.94
CA SER A 25 -9.20 2.81 29.89
C SER A 25 -10.18 3.96 29.62
N SER A 26 -10.50 4.73 30.65
CA SER A 26 -11.36 5.90 30.51
C SER A 26 -10.80 6.89 29.49
N ALA A 27 -9.47 7.11 29.48
CA ALA A 27 -8.81 7.99 28.51
C ALA A 27 -9.03 7.52 27.06
N THR A 28 -8.82 6.23 26.79
CA THR A 28 -9.03 5.68 25.44
C THR A 28 -10.50 5.75 25.02
N ARG A 29 -11.44 5.41 25.91
CA ARG A 29 -12.88 5.45 25.60
C ARG A 29 -13.36 6.88 25.33
N THR A 30 -13.00 7.82 26.19
CA THR A 30 -13.38 9.24 26.04
C THR A 30 -12.82 9.82 24.75
N TRP A 31 -11.54 9.58 24.44
CA TRP A 31 -10.96 10.02 23.16
C TRP A 31 -11.69 9.41 21.95
N PHE A 32 -11.98 8.11 22.00
CA PHE A 32 -12.62 7.42 20.88
C PHE A 32 -14.05 7.93 20.65
N LEU A 33 -14.83 8.19 21.70
CA LEU A 33 -16.18 8.73 21.58
C LEU A 33 -16.19 10.19 21.10
N ASP A 34 -15.18 10.98 21.45
CA ASP A 34 -15.00 12.33 20.90
C ASP A 34 -14.65 12.29 19.39
N ALA A 35 -13.75 11.38 19.00
CA ALA A 35 -13.35 11.21 17.60
C ALA A 35 -14.44 10.55 16.74
N PHE A 36 -15.24 9.66 17.32
CA PHE A 36 -16.27 8.85 16.67
C PHE A 36 -17.58 8.88 17.49
N PRO A 37 -18.39 9.94 17.37
CA PRO A 37 -19.61 10.11 18.17
C PRO A 37 -20.66 9.01 18.01
N THR A 38 -20.62 8.28 16.89
CA THR A 38 -21.51 7.12 16.65
C THR A 38 -21.13 5.87 17.44
N GLY A 39 -20.00 5.91 18.17
CA GLY A 39 -19.48 4.77 18.90
C GLY A 39 -18.75 3.76 18.01
N PRO A 40 -18.31 2.64 18.60
CA PRO A 40 -17.57 1.60 17.89
C PRO A 40 -18.45 0.83 16.91
N THR A 41 -17.85 0.33 15.84
CA THR A 41 -18.55 -0.55 14.89
C THR A 41 -18.71 -1.96 15.47
N PRO A 42 -19.72 -2.74 15.03
CA PRO A 42 -19.90 -4.11 15.51
C PRO A 42 -18.66 -5.01 15.29
N VAL A 43 -17.92 -4.80 14.20
CA VAL A 43 -16.66 -5.52 13.94
C VAL A 43 -15.57 -5.13 14.94
N GLN A 44 -15.47 -3.86 15.33
CA GLN A 44 -14.52 -3.40 16.34
C GLN A 44 -14.82 -4.01 17.71
N GLU A 45 -16.09 -4.01 18.15
CA GLU A 45 -16.48 -4.58 19.43
C GLU A 45 -16.16 -6.08 19.51
N ARG A 46 -16.52 -6.85 18.48
CA ARG A 46 -16.20 -8.29 18.40
C ARG A 46 -14.69 -8.54 18.36
N ALA A 47 -13.95 -7.71 17.62
CA ALA A 47 -12.50 -7.80 17.57
C ALA A 47 -11.86 -7.52 18.93
N TRP A 48 -12.26 -6.45 19.61
CA TRP A 48 -11.70 -6.12 20.93
C TRP A 48 -12.06 -7.14 22.00
N ALA A 49 -13.26 -7.73 21.94
CA ALA A 49 -13.62 -8.82 22.85
C ALA A 49 -12.72 -10.04 22.63
N THR A 50 -12.47 -10.42 21.38
CA THR A 50 -11.62 -11.54 21.00
C THR A 50 -10.15 -11.29 21.37
N ILE A 51 -9.62 -10.14 20.94
CA ILE A 51 -8.24 -9.73 21.24
C ILE A 51 -8.02 -9.60 22.75
N GLY A 52 -9.01 -9.08 23.48
CA GLY A 52 -8.96 -8.93 24.93
C GLY A 52 -8.92 -10.25 25.71
N ARG A 53 -9.37 -11.36 25.12
CA ARG A 53 -9.22 -12.72 25.68
C ARG A 53 -7.86 -13.36 25.38
N GLY A 54 -6.98 -12.66 24.66
CA GLY A 54 -5.68 -13.18 24.23
C GLY A 54 -5.73 -14.12 23.02
N GLU A 55 -6.90 -14.25 22.38
CA GLU A 55 -7.07 -15.11 21.19
C GLU A 55 -6.43 -14.46 19.94
N ASN A 56 -5.93 -15.28 19.02
CA ASN A 56 -5.61 -14.82 17.68
C ASN A 56 -6.91 -14.48 16.94
N ALA A 57 -6.86 -13.46 16.09
CA ALA A 57 -8.05 -12.93 15.44
C ALA A 57 -7.83 -12.68 13.94
N LEU A 58 -8.78 -13.08 13.10
CA LEU A 58 -8.84 -12.69 11.69
C LEU A 58 -10.05 -11.78 11.50
N VAL A 59 -9.82 -10.49 11.27
CA VAL A 59 -10.86 -9.48 11.06
C VAL A 59 -11.09 -9.28 9.57
N ILE A 60 -12.28 -9.66 9.10
CA ILE A 60 -12.73 -9.55 7.71
C ILE A 60 -13.89 -8.55 7.68
N ALA A 61 -13.66 -7.38 7.09
CA ALA A 61 -14.69 -6.35 6.97
C ALA A 61 -14.34 -5.40 5.82
N PRO A 62 -15.29 -4.75 5.14
CA PRO A 62 -14.98 -3.87 4.02
C PRO A 62 -14.11 -2.66 4.44
N THR A 63 -13.61 -1.93 3.46
CA THR A 63 -12.95 -0.64 3.71
C THR A 63 -13.93 0.32 4.39
N GLY A 64 -13.46 1.10 5.36
CA GLY A 64 -14.30 2.03 6.11
C GLY A 64 -14.91 1.47 7.40
N SER A 65 -14.91 0.15 7.64
CA SER A 65 -15.44 -0.45 8.88
C SER A 65 -14.57 -0.27 10.13
N GLY A 66 -13.47 0.48 10.02
CA GLY A 66 -12.59 0.77 11.15
C GLY A 66 -11.64 -0.36 11.56
N LYS A 67 -11.29 -1.28 10.64
CA LYS A 67 -10.36 -2.41 10.86
C LYS A 67 -9.04 -2.02 11.54
N THR A 68 -8.47 -0.88 11.16
CA THR A 68 -7.22 -0.38 11.75
C THR A 68 -7.36 -0.14 13.25
N PHE A 69 -8.46 0.48 13.70
CA PHE A 69 -8.72 0.66 15.14
C PHE A 69 -9.18 -0.63 15.82
N ALA A 70 -9.76 -1.58 15.08
CA ALA A 70 -10.09 -2.90 15.61
C ALA A 70 -8.85 -3.64 16.16
N SER A 71 -7.68 -3.46 15.52
CA SER A 71 -6.41 -4.03 16.01
C SER A 71 -5.61 -3.08 16.89
N PHE A 72 -5.35 -1.84 16.44
CA PHE A 72 -4.41 -0.94 17.11
C PHE A 72 -4.92 -0.39 18.44
N LEU A 73 -6.23 -0.17 18.59
CA LEU A 73 -6.73 0.47 19.80
C LEU A 73 -6.46 -0.39 21.04
N SER A 74 -6.67 -1.71 20.94
CA SER A 74 -6.38 -2.66 22.03
C SER A 74 -4.90 -2.64 22.40
N ALA A 75 -4.01 -2.57 21.40
CA ALA A 75 -2.58 -2.51 21.62
C ALA A 75 -2.14 -1.18 22.27
N ILE A 76 -2.64 -0.05 21.78
CA ILE A 76 -2.35 1.30 22.33
C ILE A 76 -2.78 1.37 23.79
N ASP A 77 -3.99 0.94 24.09
CA ASP A 77 -4.58 1.04 25.41
C ASP A 77 -3.92 0.09 26.42
N ARG A 78 -3.43 -1.08 25.98
CA ARG A 78 -2.59 -1.96 26.80
C ARG A 78 -1.25 -1.31 27.12
N LEU A 79 -0.56 -0.79 26.11
CA LEU A 79 0.73 -0.09 26.29
C LEU A 79 0.61 1.16 27.16
N GLY A 80 -0.51 1.87 27.07
CA GLY A 80 -0.75 3.11 27.81
C GLY A 80 -1.08 2.90 29.30
N ARG A 81 -1.63 1.73 29.67
CA ARG A 81 -2.02 1.38 31.05
C ARG A 81 -0.90 0.88 31.93
N GLU A 82 0.19 0.39 31.34
CA GLU A 82 1.31 -0.11 32.13
C GLU A 82 1.83 1.01 33.02
N PRO A 83 1.90 0.80 34.35
CA PRO A 83 2.47 1.80 35.22
C PRO A 83 3.86 2.12 34.70
N ALA A 84 4.13 3.42 34.50
CA ALA A 84 5.51 3.85 34.38
C ALA A 84 6.23 3.25 35.58
N ALA A 85 7.40 2.64 35.37
CA ALA A 85 8.23 2.22 36.48
C ALA A 85 8.64 3.48 37.27
N GLU A 86 7.75 3.96 38.13
CA GLU A 86 7.96 5.08 39.01
C GLU A 86 8.91 4.58 40.10
N GLY A 87 10.19 4.97 39.95
CA GLY A 87 11.03 5.41 41.06
C GLY A 87 10.91 4.66 42.38
N GLN A 88 11.04 3.33 42.37
CA GLN A 88 11.44 2.63 43.59
C GLN A 88 12.96 2.74 43.71
N GLY A 89 13.37 3.71 44.53
CA GLY A 89 14.66 3.71 45.22
C GLY A 89 15.90 3.76 44.33
N ALA A 90 16.45 4.95 44.18
CA ALA A 90 17.89 5.07 44.27
C ALA A 90 18.32 4.53 45.65
N GLU A 91 18.58 3.23 45.73
CA GLU A 91 19.55 2.56 46.61
C GLU A 91 19.25 1.06 46.69
N ALA A 92 20.32 0.27 46.54
CA ALA A 92 20.45 -1.17 46.73
C ALA A 92 20.17 -2.11 45.53
N ALA A 93 21.29 -2.55 44.96
CA ALA A 93 21.58 -3.87 44.37
C ALA A 93 21.32 -4.11 42.87
N GLY A 94 22.43 -4.04 42.11
CA GLY A 94 22.75 -5.03 41.07
C GLY A 94 22.05 -4.87 39.72
N GLY A 95 22.78 -4.35 38.73
CA GLY A 95 22.31 -4.18 37.36
C GLY A 95 21.72 -5.47 36.77
N GLY A 96 20.46 -5.38 36.33
CA GLY A 96 19.78 -6.47 35.63
C GLY A 96 18.31 -6.18 35.31
N ALA A 97 17.58 -5.45 36.17
CA ALA A 97 16.12 -5.34 36.06
C ALA A 97 15.59 -4.10 35.32
N GLN A 98 16.42 -3.08 35.02
CA GLN A 98 15.98 -1.88 34.30
C GLN A 98 15.77 -2.11 32.78
N ALA A 99 16.26 -3.23 32.24
CA ALA A 99 16.33 -3.49 30.80
C ALA A 99 15.12 -4.26 30.23
N GLU A 100 14.23 -4.81 31.05
CA GLU A 100 13.10 -5.63 30.58
C GLU A 100 11.96 -4.83 29.93
N ALA A 101 11.90 -3.50 30.14
CA ALA A 101 10.80 -2.66 29.68
C ALA A 101 11.02 -1.96 28.32
N ASP A 102 12.17 -2.16 27.69
CA ASP A 102 12.64 -1.35 26.55
C ASP A 102 12.85 -2.23 25.29
N GLY A 103 11.73 -2.55 24.63
CA GLY A 103 11.72 -3.41 23.46
C GLY A 103 10.46 -3.22 22.61
N VAL A 104 10.44 -3.83 21.42
CA VAL A 104 9.26 -3.82 20.56
C VAL A 104 8.18 -4.70 21.19
N ARG A 105 7.00 -4.13 21.43
CA ARG A 105 5.85 -4.84 22.02
C ARG A 105 4.81 -5.20 20.98
N VAL A 106 4.62 -4.33 19.99
CA VAL A 106 3.66 -4.51 18.89
C VAL A 106 4.40 -4.46 17.57
N LEU A 107 4.28 -5.51 16.77
CA LEU A 107 4.84 -5.61 15.44
C LEU A 107 3.71 -5.52 14.41
N TYR A 108 3.74 -4.51 13.56
CA TYR A 108 2.77 -4.37 12.47
C TYR A 108 3.45 -4.67 11.13
N ILE A 109 2.93 -5.66 10.41
CA ILE A 109 3.41 -6.12 9.11
C ILE A 109 2.54 -5.52 8.02
N SER A 110 3.14 -4.62 7.24
CA SER A 110 2.49 -4.01 6.09
C SER A 110 2.81 -4.75 4.79
N PRO A 111 1.83 -4.96 3.88
CA PRO A 111 2.08 -5.48 2.54
C PRO A 111 2.93 -4.53 1.70
N LEU A 112 2.81 -3.22 1.91
CA LEU A 112 3.42 -2.17 1.08
C LEU A 112 4.07 -1.11 1.95
N LYS A 113 5.23 -0.61 1.55
CA LYS A 113 5.96 0.41 2.33
C LYS A 113 5.16 1.70 2.52
N ALA A 114 4.44 2.12 1.47
CA ALA A 114 3.59 3.30 1.50
C ALA A 114 2.48 3.18 2.55
N LEU A 115 1.83 2.01 2.61
CA LEU A 115 0.81 1.72 3.62
C LEU A 115 1.41 1.76 5.04
N GLY A 116 2.60 1.22 5.25
CA GLY A 116 3.30 1.32 6.54
C GLY A 116 3.55 2.77 6.99
N ALA A 117 4.03 3.63 6.09
CA ALA A 117 4.24 5.06 6.39
C ALA A 117 2.93 5.80 6.66
N ASP A 118 1.86 5.46 5.94
CA ASP A 118 0.54 6.02 6.15
C ASP A 118 -0.04 5.61 7.52
N VAL A 119 0.14 4.35 7.92
CA VAL A 119 -0.26 3.85 9.23
C VAL A 119 0.49 4.58 10.35
N GLU A 120 1.81 4.76 10.22
CA GLU A 120 2.59 5.53 11.20
C GLU A 120 2.03 6.94 11.39
N ARG A 121 1.73 7.64 10.29
CA ARG A 121 1.13 8.98 10.33
C ARG A 121 -0.25 8.96 10.97
N ASN A 122 -1.08 7.98 10.63
CA ASN A 122 -2.45 7.84 11.14
C ASN A 122 -2.49 7.51 12.63
N LEU A 123 -1.46 6.85 13.18
CA LEU A 123 -1.34 6.57 14.61
C LEU A 123 -0.97 7.79 15.46
N ARG A 124 -0.42 8.87 14.87
CA ARG A 124 -0.04 10.07 15.65
C ARG A 124 -1.23 10.75 16.32
N ARG A 125 -2.36 10.83 15.62
CA ARG A 125 -3.59 11.47 16.10
C ARG A 125 -4.19 10.74 17.31
N PRO A 126 -4.45 9.42 17.28
CA PRO A 126 -4.96 8.70 18.44
C PRO A 126 -4.00 8.76 19.62
N LEU A 127 -2.69 8.56 19.39
CA LEU A 127 -1.70 8.60 20.48
C LEU A 127 -1.64 9.97 21.18
N ALA A 128 -1.67 11.05 20.41
CA ALA A 128 -1.71 12.40 20.98
C ALA A 128 -3.03 12.71 21.68
N GLY A 129 -4.16 12.30 21.08
CA GLY A 129 -5.49 12.54 21.62
C GLY A 129 -5.75 11.79 22.93
N ILE A 130 -5.43 10.50 23.00
CA ILE A 130 -5.59 9.70 24.22
C ILE A 130 -4.74 10.28 25.37
N ARG A 131 -3.49 10.67 25.09
CA ARG A 131 -2.60 11.31 26.07
C ARG A 131 -3.10 12.68 26.54
N ALA A 132 -3.84 13.41 25.69
CA ALA A 132 -4.42 14.70 26.07
C ALA A 132 -5.65 14.55 26.99
N VAL A 133 -6.34 13.41 26.93
CA VAL A 133 -7.52 13.12 27.75
C VAL A 133 -7.14 12.66 29.16
N GLY A 134 -6.04 11.92 29.32
CA GLY A 134 -5.63 11.42 30.63
C GLY A 134 -4.19 10.88 30.67
N PRO A 135 -3.69 10.53 31.86
CA PRO A 135 -2.33 10.03 32.03
C PRO A 135 -2.16 8.68 31.31
N THR A 136 -1.19 8.61 30.40
CA THR A 136 -0.81 7.39 29.68
C THR A 136 0.70 7.33 29.51
N ARG A 137 1.29 6.13 29.58
CA ARG A 137 2.71 5.93 29.23
C ARG A 137 2.99 6.45 27.81
N PRO A 138 4.12 7.14 27.55
CA PRO A 138 4.51 7.51 26.20
C PRO A 138 4.70 6.27 25.31
N ILE A 139 3.98 6.23 24.20
CA ILE A 139 4.07 5.16 23.20
C ILE A 139 4.87 5.67 22.01
N SER A 140 6.00 5.02 21.72
CA SER A 140 6.84 5.32 20.56
C SER A 140 6.46 4.44 19.38
N VAL A 141 6.47 5.03 18.18
CA VAL A 141 6.20 4.34 16.91
C VAL A 141 7.41 4.51 16.01
N GLY A 142 7.84 3.45 15.34
CA GLY A 142 8.93 3.50 14.36
C GLY A 142 8.63 2.67 13.12
N VAL A 143 9.21 3.06 11.99
CA VAL A 143 9.08 2.34 10.71
C VAL A 143 10.43 1.76 10.30
N ARG A 144 10.46 0.45 10.05
CA ARG A 144 11.59 -0.27 9.49
C ARG A 144 11.22 -0.89 8.16
N SER A 145 11.75 -0.34 7.07
CA SER A 145 11.60 -0.89 5.72
C SER A 145 12.95 -0.94 5.01
N GLY A 146 12.97 -1.45 3.77
CA GLY A 146 14.16 -1.37 2.91
C GLY A 146 14.66 0.07 2.67
N ASP A 147 13.79 1.07 2.82
CA ASP A 147 14.13 2.49 2.57
C ASP A 147 14.58 3.22 3.85
N THR A 148 14.54 2.57 5.02
CA THR A 148 14.98 3.18 6.28
C THR A 148 16.48 3.49 6.22
N PRO A 149 16.90 4.76 6.37
CA PRO A 149 18.31 5.15 6.32
C PRO A 149 19.17 4.48 7.39
N ALA A 150 20.46 4.30 7.13
CA ALA A 150 21.37 3.62 8.08
C ALA A 150 21.40 4.25 9.48
N ARG A 151 21.31 5.58 9.56
CA ARG A 151 21.20 6.31 10.84
C ARG A 151 19.95 5.90 11.61
N GLU A 152 18.81 5.84 10.93
CA GLU A 152 17.53 5.48 11.54
C GLU A 152 17.50 4.00 11.96
N ARG A 153 18.09 3.10 11.16
CA ARG A 153 18.27 1.69 11.55
C ARG A 153 19.05 1.54 12.85
N ARG A 154 20.12 2.33 13.04
CA ARG A 154 20.90 2.34 14.28
C ARG A 154 20.08 2.91 15.44
N ARG A 155 19.28 3.94 15.20
CA ARG A 155 18.37 4.51 16.21
C ARG A 155 17.39 3.46 16.71
N LEU A 156 16.68 2.78 15.80
CA LEU A 156 15.71 1.73 16.14
C LEU A 156 16.34 0.53 16.85
N ARG A 157 17.60 0.21 16.59
CA ARG A 157 18.32 -0.83 17.32
C ARG A 157 18.66 -0.41 18.74
N ASN A 158 19.11 0.83 18.92
CA ASN A 158 19.57 1.33 20.23
C ASN A 158 18.41 1.82 21.11
N HIS A 159 17.31 2.26 20.50
CA HIS A 159 16.10 2.75 21.15
C HIS A 159 14.89 2.16 20.40
N PRO A 160 14.56 0.88 20.67
CA PRO A 160 13.46 0.21 19.98
C PRO A 160 12.12 0.87 20.31
N PRO A 161 11.23 1.08 19.31
CA PRO A 161 9.92 1.66 19.56
C PRO A 161 8.98 0.64 20.18
N SER A 162 7.98 1.10 20.95
CA SER A 162 6.92 0.22 21.47
C SER A 162 6.11 -0.44 20.34
N ILE A 163 5.86 0.32 19.27
CA ILE A 163 5.19 -0.15 18.04
C ILE A 163 6.18 -0.06 16.87
N LEU A 164 6.50 -1.21 16.27
CA LEU A 164 7.33 -1.30 15.08
C LEU A 164 6.48 -1.65 13.86
N ILE A 165 6.45 -0.76 12.87
CA ILE A 165 5.85 -0.99 11.56
C ILE A 165 6.95 -1.47 10.60
N THR A 166 6.74 -2.61 9.95
CA THR A 166 7.75 -3.21 9.06
C THR A 166 7.13 -3.95 7.88
N THR A 167 7.96 -4.48 7.00
CA THR A 167 7.57 -5.40 5.90
C THR A 167 8.05 -6.82 6.20
N PRO A 168 7.48 -7.86 5.57
CA PRO A 168 7.96 -9.24 5.75
C PRO A 168 9.47 -9.41 5.50
N GLU A 169 9.99 -8.77 4.45
CA GLU A 169 11.41 -8.84 4.09
C GLU A 169 12.28 -8.15 5.14
N SER A 170 11.82 -7.01 5.66
CA SER A 170 12.55 -6.26 6.68
C SER A 170 12.53 -6.97 8.04
N LEU A 171 11.42 -7.63 8.39
CA LEU A 171 11.33 -8.51 9.56
C LEU A 171 12.35 -9.65 9.46
N TYR A 172 12.39 -10.35 8.33
CA TYR A 172 13.36 -11.43 8.11
C TYR A 172 14.80 -10.96 8.32
N LEU A 173 15.17 -9.81 7.74
CA LEU A 173 16.51 -9.22 7.92
C LEU A 173 16.82 -8.90 9.39
N MET A 174 15.82 -8.47 10.18
CA MET A 174 16.00 -8.24 11.61
C MET A 174 16.23 -9.56 12.37
N LEU A 175 15.39 -10.57 12.12
CA LEU A 175 15.46 -11.89 12.74
C LEU A 175 16.78 -12.64 12.44
N THR A 176 17.40 -12.36 11.29
CA THR A 176 18.70 -12.91 10.89
C THR A 176 19.89 -12.04 11.31
N SER A 177 19.70 -11.11 12.24
CA SER A 177 20.76 -10.20 12.71
C SER A 177 20.71 -10.02 14.23
N ALA A 178 21.73 -9.36 14.80
CA ALA A 178 21.72 -8.99 16.22
C ALA A 178 20.56 -8.06 16.62
N VAL A 179 19.87 -7.43 15.66
CA VAL A 179 18.68 -6.60 15.93
C VAL A 179 17.51 -7.44 16.44
N ARG A 180 17.49 -8.76 16.20
CA ARG A 180 16.43 -9.65 16.71
C ARG A 180 16.21 -9.56 18.22
N GLU A 181 17.24 -9.16 18.96
CA GLU A 181 17.16 -8.97 20.42
C GLU A 181 16.10 -7.92 20.80
N THR A 182 15.88 -6.89 19.96
CA THR A 182 14.83 -5.89 20.19
C THR A 182 13.40 -6.45 20.03
N LEU A 183 13.26 -7.65 19.47
CA LEU A 183 11.97 -8.29 19.19
C LEU A 183 11.56 -9.31 20.27
N ARG A 184 12.42 -9.60 21.26
CA ARG A 184 12.13 -10.60 22.31
C ARG A 184 10.93 -10.27 23.21
N THR A 185 10.50 -9.01 23.20
CA THR A 185 9.38 -8.51 23.99
C THR A 185 8.08 -8.41 23.19
N VAL A 186 8.06 -8.87 21.93
CA VAL A 186 6.86 -8.76 21.09
C VAL A 186 5.74 -9.61 21.69
N GLU A 187 4.57 -9.00 21.84
CA GLU A 187 3.37 -9.66 22.36
C GLU A 187 2.26 -9.77 21.33
N THR A 188 2.26 -8.86 20.36
CA THR A 188 1.20 -8.77 19.36
C THR A 188 1.80 -8.52 17.99
N VAL A 189 1.42 -9.35 17.04
CA VAL A 189 1.73 -9.20 15.62
C VAL A 189 0.45 -8.89 14.86
N ILE A 190 0.41 -7.75 14.19
CA ILE A 190 -0.69 -7.36 13.31
C ILE A 190 -0.25 -7.56 11.87
N VAL A 191 -0.96 -8.37 11.10
CA VAL A 191 -0.70 -8.61 9.67
C VAL A 191 -1.81 -7.95 8.86
N ASP A 192 -1.50 -6.84 8.22
CA ASP A 192 -2.47 -6.11 7.40
C ASP A 192 -2.53 -6.64 5.97
N GLU A 193 -3.69 -6.47 5.34
CA GLU A 193 -4.05 -7.02 4.03
C GLU A 193 -3.54 -8.46 3.84
N ILE A 194 -3.88 -9.33 4.79
CA ILE A 194 -3.33 -10.68 4.85
C ILE A 194 -3.62 -11.51 3.60
N HIS A 195 -4.69 -11.19 2.87
CA HIS A 195 -5.04 -11.81 1.60
C HIS A 195 -3.95 -11.65 0.53
N SER A 196 -3.16 -10.57 0.60
CA SER A 196 -2.04 -10.33 -0.33
C SER A 196 -0.85 -11.26 -0.08
N PHE A 197 -0.78 -11.89 1.09
CA PHE A 197 0.24 -12.88 1.43
C PHE A 197 -0.25 -14.31 1.20
N ALA A 198 -1.52 -14.58 1.48
CA ALA A 198 -2.10 -15.91 1.35
C ALA A 198 -1.93 -16.46 -0.08
N GLY A 199 -1.30 -17.63 -0.21
CA GLY A 199 -1.06 -18.28 -1.50
C GLY A 199 0.16 -17.79 -2.30
N SER A 200 0.95 -16.86 -1.77
CA SER A 200 2.20 -16.39 -2.41
C SER A 200 3.46 -16.94 -1.73
N LYS A 201 4.59 -17.00 -2.47
CA LYS A 201 5.91 -17.31 -1.88
C LYS A 201 6.32 -16.30 -0.81
N ARG A 202 5.90 -15.04 -0.99
CA ARG A 202 6.09 -13.97 -0.02
C ARG A 202 5.35 -14.28 1.30
N GLY A 203 4.15 -14.84 1.21
CA GLY A 203 3.41 -15.35 2.36
C GLY A 203 4.09 -16.53 3.03
N THR A 204 4.59 -17.51 2.27
CA THR A 204 5.38 -18.61 2.84
C THR A 204 6.58 -18.10 3.63
N HIS A 205 7.29 -17.10 3.08
CA HIS A 205 8.41 -16.46 3.77
C HIS A 205 7.98 -15.71 5.05
N LEU A 206 6.83 -15.03 5.02
CA LEU A 206 6.26 -14.40 6.22
C LEU A 206 5.92 -15.45 7.29
N ALA A 207 5.23 -16.53 6.93
CA ALA A 207 4.83 -17.59 7.86
C ALA A 207 6.05 -18.16 8.61
N VAL A 208 7.12 -18.52 7.89
CA VAL A 208 8.37 -19.00 8.51
C VAL A 208 9.03 -17.93 9.39
N SER A 209 8.95 -16.66 8.99
CA SER A 209 9.47 -15.55 9.80
C SER A 209 8.70 -15.35 11.10
N LEU A 210 7.38 -15.60 11.11
CA LEU A 210 6.56 -15.53 12.32
C LEU A 210 6.86 -16.69 13.28
N GLU A 211 7.04 -17.92 12.77
CA GLU A 211 7.46 -19.05 13.62
C GLU A 211 8.84 -18.80 14.24
N ARG A 212 9.78 -18.25 13.46
CA ARG A 212 11.11 -17.85 13.98
C ARG A 212 11.05 -16.70 14.98
N LEU A 213 10.04 -15.84 14.89
CA LEU A 213 9.80 -14.83 15.90
C LEU A 213 9.31 -15.52 17.17
N ASP A 214 8.32 -16.39 17.09
CA ASP A 214 7.78 -17.09 18.27
C ASP A 214 8.83 -17.96 18.99
N ASP A 215 9.76 -18.59 18.26
CA ASP A 215 10.92 -19.30 18.84
C ASP A 215 11.85 -18.38 19.67
N LEU A 216 11.83 -17.06 19.45
CA LEU A 216 12.61 -16.08 20.23
C LEU A 216 11.86 -15.58 21.47
N LEU A 217 10.55 -15.81 21.56
CA LEU A 217 9.69 -15.29 22.62
C LEU A 217 9.50 -16.34 23.73
N GLY A 218 9.30 -15.87 24.96
CA GLY A 218 8.92 -16.77 26.06
C GLY A 218 7.53 -17.40 25.89
N ARG A 219 6.69 -16.77 25.07
CA ARG A 219 5.37 -17.27 24.62
C ARG A 219 5.10 -16.77 23.19
N PRO A 220 4.42 -17.54 22.34
CA PRO A 220 4.06 -17.09 21.00
C PRO A 220 3.29 -15.76 21.04
N ALA A 221 3.56 -14.87 20.08
CA ALA A 221 2.87 -13.60 20.00
C ALA A 221 1.41 -13.79 19.55
N GLN A 222 0.51 -12.98 20.08
CA GLN A 222 -0.87 -12.91 19.61
C GLN A 222 -0.90 -12.39 18.17
N ARG A 223 -1.47 -13.15 17.24
CA ARG A 223 -1.54 -12.81 15.80
C ARG A 223 -2.91 -12.25 15.44
N ILE A 224 -2.93 -11.08 14.82
CA ILE A 224 -4.14 -10.37 14.38
C ILE A 224 -4.03 -10.10 12.88
N GLY A 225 -4.85 -10.77 12.08
CA GLY A 225 -4.94 -10.56 10.63
C GLY A 225 -6.05 -9.58 10.28
N LEU A 226 -5.78 -8.69 9.33
CA LEU A 226 -6.78 -7.76 8.78
C LEU A 226 -6.93 -8.01 7.28
N SER A 227 -8.17 -8.05 6.80
CA SER A 227 -8.43 -8.05 5.35
C SER A 227 -9.78 -7.43 5.02
N ALA A 228 -9.88 -6.83 3.84
CA ALA A 228 -11.16 -6.45 3.26
C ALA A 228 -11.88 -7.60 2.57
N THR A 229 -11.13 -8.50 1.95
CA THR A 229 -11.63 -9.57 1.08
C THR A 229 -10.86 -10.85 1.35
N VAL A 230 -11.57 -11.92 1.70
CA VAL A 230 -10.95 -13.24 1.92
C VAL A 230 -11.90 -14.32 1.44
N SER A 231 -11.37 -15.30 0.72
CA SER A 231 -12.09 -16.54 0.40
C SER A 231 -11.08 -17.66 0.10
N PRO A 232 -11.14 -18.82 0.80
CA PRO A 232 -11.96 -19.11 1.98
C PRO A 232 -11.34 -18.53 3.28
N PRO A 233 -12.15 -17.98 4.21
CA PRO A 233 -11.68 -17.42 5.49
C PRO A 233 -10.84 -18.38 6.34
N GLU A 234 -11.20 -19.66 6.35
CA GLU A 234 -10.59 -20.70 7.17
C GLU A 234 -9.13 -20.96 6.78
N GLU A 235 -8.83 -20.94 5.47
CA GLU A 235 -7.45 -21.11 4.99
C GLU A 235 -6.56 -19.93 5.35
N VAL A 236 -7.10 -18.71 5.32
CA VAL A 236 -6.35 -17.53 5.74
C VAL A 236 -6.17 -17.49 7.25
N ALA A 237 -7.15 -17.94 8.02
CA ALA A 237 -7.04 -18.13 9.46
C ALA A 237 -5.95 -19.16 9.80
N ARG A 238 -5.91 -20.29 9.08
CA ARG A 238 -4.86 -21.31 9.20
C ARG A 238 -3.48 -20.77 8.82
N PHE A 239 -3.40 -19.97 7.76
CA PHE A 239 -2.16 -19.29 7.36
C PHE A 239 -1.65 -18.32 8.44
N LEU A 240 -2.54 -17.53 9.05
CA LEU A 240 -2.21 -16.58 10.11
C LEU A 240 -1.72 -17.29 11.38
N GLY A 241 -2.53 -18.22 11.89
CA GLY A 241 -2.30 -18.87 13.17
C GLY A 241 -1.23 -19.94 13.14
N GLY A 242 -0.94 -20.51 11.95
CA GLY A 242 -0.07 -21.68 11.83
C GLY A 242 -0.65 -22.83 12.66
N PRO A 243 0.05 -23.31 13.70
CA PRO A 243 -0.47 -24.33 14.61
C PRO A 243 -1.51 -23.80 15.62
N HIS A 244 -1.64 -22.49 15.77
CA HIS A 244 -2.51 -21.88 16.77
C HIS A 244 -3.92 -21.57 16.24
N PRO A 245 -4.97 -21.75 17.05
CA PRO A 245 -6.33 -21.42 16.65
C PRO A 245 -6.48 -19.92 16.39
N VAL A 246 -7.38 -19.56 15.47
CA VAL A 246 -7.70 -18.18 15.10
C VAL A 246 -9.21 -18.01 15.05
N THR A 247 -9.72 -17.04 15.81
CA THR A 247 -11.13 -16.66 15.79
C THR A 247 -11.40 -15.74 14.60
N ILE A 248 -12.31 -16.14 13.70
CA ILE A 248 -12.70 -15.36 12.52
C ILE A 248 -13.83 -14.41 12.89
N ILE A 249 -13.62 -13.12 12.64
CA ILE A 249 -14.59 -12.06 12.85
C ILE A 249 -14.93 -11.48 11.48
N SER A 250 -16.04 -11.93 10.90
CA SER A 250 -16.56 -11.40 9.64
C SER A 250 -17.61 -10.32 9.90
N ASP A 251 -17.62 -9.32 9.03
CA ASP A 251 -18.74 -8.41 8.80
C ASP A 251 -19.06 -8.43 7.30
N ASP A 252 -20.23 -8.96 6.96
CA ASP A 252 -20.69 -9.12 5.58
C ASP A 252 -21.24 -7.82 5.00
N GLY A 253 -21.09 -6.69 5.72
CA GLY A 253 -21.44 -5.36 5.26
C GLY A 253 -20.89 -5.12 3.86
N ARG A 254 -21.76 -5.08 2.86
CA ARG A 254 -21.36 -4.74 1.50
C ARG A 254 -21.40 -3.24 1.36
N ALA A 255 -20.23 -2.60 1.34
CA ALA A 255 -20.13 -1.34 0.63
C ALA A 255 -20.29 -1.67 -0.85
N THR A 256 -21.45 -1.42 -1.43
CA THR A 256 -21.65 -1.57 -2.88
C THR A 256 -21.03 -0.35 -3.56
N PRO A 257 -19.86 -0.47 -4.21
CA PRO A 257 -19.30 0.66 -4.93
C PRO A 257 -20.25 1.07 -6.06
N GLU A 258 -20.39 2.37 -6.28
CA GLU A 258 -20.95 2.87 -7.53
C GLU A 258 -19.90 2.64 -8.62
N VAL A 259 -20.17 1.68 -9.51
CA VAL A 259 -19.24 1.29 -10.58
C VAL A 259 -19.81 1.74 -11.91
N THR A 260 -19.07 2.60 -12.60
CA THR A 260 -19.39 3.07 -13.94
C THR A 260 -18.27 2.70 -14.90
N VAL A 261 -18.63 2.08 -16.03
CA VAL A 261 -17.71 1.82 -17.14
C VAL A 261 -17.94 2.87 -18.21
N SER A 262 -16.96 3.75 -18.42
CA SER A 262 -17.04 4.83 -19.40
C SER A 262 -16.11 4.57 -20.58
N VAL A 263 -16.66 4.72 -21.80
CA VAL A 263 -15.90 4.71 -23.05
C VAL A 263 -16.11 6.09 -23.70
N PRO A 264 -15.09 6.97 -23.74
CA PRO A 264 -15.27 8.37 -24.14
C PRO A 264 -15.36 8.55 -25.67
N VAL A 265 -15.66 7.48 -26.41
CA VAL A 265 -15.82 7.49 -27.86
C VAL A 265 -17.04 6.67 -28.25
N GLU A 266 -17.78 7.16 -29.26
CA GLU A 266 -18.99 6.49 -29.74
C GLU A 266 -18.70 5.13 -30.39
N ASN A 267 -17.56 5.00 -31.07
CA ASN A 267 -17.20 3.77 -31.78
C ASN A 267 -15.69 3.46 -31.70
N MET A 268 -15.35 2.37 -31.01
CA MET A 268 -13.96 1.89 -30.86
C MET A 268 -13.29 1.48 -32.18
N ALA A 269 -14.06 1.14 -33.22
CA ALA A 269 -13.53 0.82 -34.54
C ALA A 269 -13.24 2.07 -35.39
N ARG A 270 -13.72 3.25 -34.96
CA ARG A 270 -13.61 4.53 -35.66
C ARG A 270 -13.38 5.67 -34.66
N ILE A 271 -12.17 5.74 -34.13
CA ILE A 271 -11.81 6.75 -33.14
C ILE A 271 -11.57 8.10 -33.84
N PRO A 272 -12.31 9.17 -33.49
CA PRO A 272 -12.11 10.50 -34.05
C PRO A 272 -10.71 11.03 -33.72
N ALA A 273 -10.05 11.65 -34.70
CA ALA A 273 -8.82 12.37 -34.44
C ALA A 273 -9.12 13.68 -33.71
N ILE A 274 -8.59 13.85 -32.50
CA ILE A 274 -8.56 15.16 -31.85
C ILE A 274 -7.52 16.00 -32.61
N SER A 275 -7.95 17.17 -33.10
CA SER A 275 -7.06 18.13 -33.76
C SER A 275 -6.19 18.83 -32.72
N ASP A 276 -5.34 18.05 -32.04
CA ASP A 276 -4.41 18.59 -31.06
C ASP A 276 -3.18 19.15 -31.76
N ARG A 277 -2.60 20.23 -31.23
CA ARG A 277 -1.46 20.95 -31.83
C ARG A 277 -0.27 20.02 -32.15
N ARG A 278 -0.11 18.90 -31.41
CA ARG A 278 0.86 17.82 -31.67
C ARG A 278 0.66 17.10 -33.01
N THR A 279 -0.58 16.82 -33.43
CA THR A 279 -0.84 16.18 -34.75
C THR A 279 -0.48 17.06 -35.94
N ARG A 280 -0.38 18.39 -35.75
CA ARG A 280 0.12 19.30 -36.78
C ARG A 280 1.63 19.17 -36.96
N MET A 281 2.38 18.93 -35.88
CA MET A 281 3.83 18.73 -35.90
C MET A 281 4.23 17.36 -36.47
N GLU A 282 3.51 16.29 -36.11
CA GLU A 282 3.71 14.97 -36.72
C GLU A 282 3.40 14.97 -38.23
N ARG A 283 2.40 15.73 -38.69
CA ARG A 283 2.13 15.92 -40.13
C ARG A 283 3.15 16.83 -40.83
N ALA A 284 3.70 17.82 -40.14
CA ALA A 284 4.75 18.68 -40.70
C ALA A 284 6.08 17.93 -40.90
N LEU A 285 6.38 16.94 -40.04
CA LEU A 285 7.54 16.05 -40.17
C LEU A 285 7.32 14.89 -41.15
N ALA A 286 6.08 14.57 -41.49
CA ALA A 286 5.72 13.50 -42.42
C ALA A 286 5.36 13.99 -43.84
N ALA A 287 5.49 15.29 -44.12
CA ALA A 287 5.29 15.83 -45.47
C ALA A 287 6.49 15.42 -46.36
N PRO A 288 6.28 14.79 -47.53
CA PRO A 288 7.38 14.43 -48.41
C PRO A 288 7.97 15.69 -49.04
N THR A 289 9.29 15.87 -48.91
CA THR A 289 10.07 16.81 -49.71
C THR A 289 10.00 16.38 -51.17
N SER A 290 9.11 16.97 -51.94
CA SER A 290 9.09 16.81 -53.40
C SER A 290 10.21 17.64 -54.01
N ALA A 291 11.32 17.02 -54.41
CA ALA A 291 12.17 17.46 -55.51
C ALA A 291 13.12 16.34 -55.99
N GLY A 292 12.90 15.88 -57.23
CA GLY A 292 13.97 15.60 -58.19
C GLY A 292 14.75 14.27 -58.12
N GLY A 293 14.32 13.30 -58.95
CA GLY A 293 15.16 12.65 -59.97
C GLY A 293 16.22 11.61 -59.59
N GLY A 294 16.10 10.40 -60.17
CA GLY A 294 17.28 9.67 -60.68
C GLY A 294 17.62 8.28 -60.08
N ARG A 295 17.13 7.23 -60.76
CA ARG A 295 17.72 5.90 -61.05
C ARG A 295 18.63 5.18 -60.02
N GLY A 296 18.16 4.01 -59.58
CA GLY A 296 18.82 2.71 -59.83
C GLY A 296 19.86 2.17 -58.85
N SER A 297 19.48 1.23 -57.97
CA SER A 297 20.18 -0.06 -57.73
C SER A 297 19.59 -0.86 -56.57
N ARG A 298 19.64 -2.19 -56.71
CA ARG A 298 19.42 -3.25 -55.69
C ARG A 298 20.53 -4.29 -55.92
N PRO A 299 20.75 -5.28 -55.03
CA PRO A 299 20.79 -5.26 -53.55
C PRO A 299 21.97 -6.12 -52.99
N SER A 300 22.40 -5.95 -51.72
CA SER A 300 22.99 -7.04 -50.91
C SER A 300 23.54 -6.56 -49.56
N GLY A 301 23.34 -7.32 -48.48
CA GLY A 301 24.12 -7.20 -47.24
C GLY A 301 23.39 -7.60 -45.95
N ILE A 302 23.77 -8.74 -45.41
CA ILE A 302 23.25 -9.46 -44.22
C ILE A 302 23.75 -8.82 -42.91
N GLY A 303 22.92 -8.76 -41.86
CA GLY A 303 23.33 -8.41 -40.49
C GLY A 303 22.24 -8.65 -39.44
N ARG A 304 22.62 -9.30 -38.34
CA ARG A 304 21.80 -10.06 -37.36
C ARG A 304 20.89 -9.28 -36.40
N ALA A 305 19.92 -10.07 -35.91
CA ALA A 305 18.98 -9.94 -34.80
C ALA A 305 19.44 -9.25 -33.49
N GLY A 306 18.45 -8.64 -32.82
CA GLY A 306 18.42 -8.34 -31.38
C GLY A 306 16.96 -8.26 -30.90
N SER A 307 16.61 -9.14 -29.97
CA SER A 307 15.26 -9.45 -29.48
C SER A 307 14.67 -8.40 -28.52
N SER A 308 13.39 -8.06 -28.71
CA SER A 308 12.45 -7.77 -27.62
C SER A 308 11.01 -7.84 -28.13
N GLN A 309 10.50 -9.06 -28.29
CA GLN A 309 9.06 -9.30 -28.43
C GLN A 309 8.40 -9.11 -27.07
N ALA A 310 7.68 -8.00 -26.92
CA ALA A 310 6.68 -7.83 -25.87
C ALA A 310 5.43 -7.19 -26.49
N TRP A 311 4.36 -7.99 -26.55
CA TRP A 311 2.96 -7.63 -26.88
C TRP A 311 2.66 -7.11 -28.30
N ARG A 312 2.42 -8.05 -29.20
CA ARG A 312 1.49 -7.87 -30.34
C ARG A 312 0.57 -9.08 -30.43
N SER A 313 -0.68 -8.92 -30.01
CA SER A 313 -1.79 -9.78 -30.46
C SER A 313 -2.90 -8.96 -31.11
N ASP A 314 -2.54 -8.01 -31.98
CA ASP A 314 -3.46 -7.36 -32.92
C ASP A 314 -3.87 -8.28 -34.09
N ARG A 315 -3.21 -9.44 -34.26
CA ARG A 315 -3.50 -10.37 -35.37
C ARG A 315 -4.76 -11.20 -35.14
N ALA A 316 -5.19 -11.42 -33.91
CA ALA A 316 -6.43 -12.14 -33.62
C ALA A 316 -7.64 -11.22 -33.82
N LEU A 317 -7.56 -10.00 -33.27
CA LEU A 317 -8.57 -8.95 -33.45
C LEU A 317 -8.69 -8.52 -34.92
N GLY A 318 -7.55 -8.34 -35.61
CA GLY A 318 -7.54 -8.02 -37.04
C GLY A 318 -8.13 -9.11 -37.93
N ARG A 319 -8.00 -10.39 -37.56
CA ARG A 319 -8.62 -11.51 -38.28
C ARG A 319 -10.13 -11.62 -38.00
N ALA A 320 -10.55 -11.40 -36.75
CA ALA A 320 -11.97 -11.36 -36.40
C ALA A 320 -12.70 -10.19 -37.08
N MET A 321 -12.07 -9.02 -37.19
CA MET A 321 -12.62 -7.84 -37.87
C MET A 321 -12.60 -7.95 -39.41
N ALA A 322 -11.76 -8.81 -39.98
CA ALA A 322 -11.71 -9.09 -41.41
C ALA A 322 -12.74 -10.15 -41.84
N ALA A 323 -13.08 -11.09 -40.96
CA ALA A 323 -14.03 -12.18 -41.25
C ALA A 323 -15.50 -11.73 -41.28
N GLY A 324 -15.83 -10.52 -40.81
CA GLY A 324 -17.20 -10.00 -40.72
C GLY A 324 -17.64 -9.03 -41.83
N ARG A 325 -16.95 -8.96 -42.98
CA ARG A 325 -17.32 -8.05 -44.08
C ARG A 325 -18.02 -8.78 -45.22
N THR A 326 -19.35 -8.75 -45.21
CA THR A 326 -20.17 -8.84 -46.42
C THR A 326 -20.85 -7.50 -46.61
N ASP A 327 -20.27 -6.62 -47.44
CA ASP A 327 -21.01 -5.52 -48.09
C ASP A 327 -20.23 -5.02 -49.30
N GLY A 328 -20.96 -4.85 -50.41
CA GLY A 328 -20.45 -4.57 -51.76
C GLY A 328 -19.92 -3.14 -51.99
N PRO A 329 -19.41 -2.85 -53.20
CA PRO A 329 -18.64 -1.63 -53.48
C PRO A 329 -19.56 -0.42 -53.71
N GLY A 330 -19.70 0.42 -52.68
CA GLY A 330 -20.28 1.77 -52.75
C GLY A 330 -19.22 2.85 -52.53
N ALA A 331 -19.28 3.90 -53.35
CA ALA A 331 -18.25 4.91 -53.59
C ALA A 331 -17.70 5.67 -52.37
N GLY A 332 -16.39 5.92 -52.39
CA GLY A 332 -15.79 7.21 -52.03
C GLY A 332 -15.83 7.67 -50.56
N VAL A 333 -15.16 6.95 -49.64
CA VAL A 333 -14.69 7.54 -48.37
C VAL A 333 -13.27 7.06 -48.10
N PRO A 334 -12.28 7.93 -47.83
CA PRO A 334 -10.95 7.47 -47.46
C PRO A 334 -11.01 6.79 -46.09
N ALA A 335 -11.05 5.46 -46.13
CA ALA A 335 -10.86 4.61 -44.96
C ALA A 335 -9.42 4.79 -44.46
N ARG A 336 -9.24 5.61 -43.41
CA ARG A 336 -8.14 5.56 -42.43
C ARG A 336 -8.19 6.80 -41.54
N VAL A 337 -8.72 6.68 -40.32
CA VAL A 337 -8.05 7.21 -39.12
C VAL A 337 -8.54 6.40 -37.92
N SER A 338 -7.80 5.36 -37.51
CA SER A 338 -7.94 4.85 -36.15
C SER A 338 -6.93 5.62 -35.32
N ALA A 339 -7.32 6.82 -34.87
CA ALA A 339 -6.49 7.60 -33.95
C ALA A 339 -6.38 6.86 -32.61
N SER A 340 -5.38 7.21 -31.81
CA SER A 340 -5.28 6.73 -30.43
C SER A 340 -6.49 7.19 -29.61
N ILE A 341 -7.03 6.32 -28.74
CA ILE A 341 -8.10 6.69 -27.79
C ILE A 341 -7.58 7.54 -26.62
N TRP A 342 -6.26 7.56 -26.38
CA TRP A 342 -5.65 8.20 -25.22
C TRP A 342 -6.04 9.66 -25.02
N PRO A 343 -6.06 10.54 -26.04
CA PRO A 343 -6.48 11.93 -25.85
C PRO A 343 -7.94 12.07 -25.39
N HIS A 344 -8.83 11.14 -25.77
CA HIS A 344 -10.22 11.12 -25.30
C HIS A 344 -10.31 10.64 -23.85
N LEU A 345 -9.53 9.62 -23.48
CA LEU A 345 -9.43 9.14 -22.10
C LEU A 345 -8.85 10.20 -21.18
N GLU A 346 -7.78 10.89 -21.60
CA GLU A 346 -7.12 11.94 -20.83
C GLU A 346 -8.07 13.10 -20.53
N ASN A 347 -8.85 13.55 -21.52
CA ASN A 347 -9.87 14.57 -21.34
C ASN A 347 -11.00 14.11 -20.40
N ALA A 348 -11.52 12.90 -20.59
CA ALA A 348 -12.57 12.37 -19.72
C ALA A 348 -12.08 12.19 -18.27
N ILE A 349 -10.85 11.73 -18.06
CA ILE A 349 -10.23 11.63 -16.74
C ILE A 349 -10.06 13.03 -16.15
N LEU A 350 -9.58 14.02 -16.92
CA LEU A 350 -9.44 15.39 -16.46
C LEU A 350 -10.79 15.98 -16.02
N ASP A 351 -11.86 15.75 -16.78
CA ASP A 351 -13.21 16.18 -16.41
C ASP A 351 -13.65 15.58 -15.07
N GLN A 352 -13.41 14.27 -14.87
CA GLN A 352 -13.68 13.62 -13.59
C GLN A 352 -12.82 14.18 -12.46
N VAL A 353 -11.54 14.46 -12.70
CA VAL A 353 -10.64 15.05 -11.70
C VAL A 353 -11.14 16.44 -11.28
N LEU A 354 -11.60 17.27 -12.22
CA LEU A 354 -12.10 18.61 -11.93
C LEU A 354 -13.48 18.61 -11.26
N ALA A 355 -14.31 17.59 -11.51
CA ALA A 355 -15.61 17.42 -10.89
C ALA A 355 -15.54 16.96 -9.43
N HIS A 356 -14.41 16.41 -8.98
CA HIS A 356 -14.26 15.83 -7.65
C HIS A 356 -13.16 16.53 -6.86
N ARG A 357 -13.33 16.60 -5.53
CA ARG A 357 -12.33 17.21 -4.62
C ARG A 357 -10.99 16.47 -4.64
N THR A 358 -11.03 15.15 -4.79
CA THR A 358 -9.84 14.29 -4.78
C THR A 358 -10.13 13.06 -5.62
N THR A 359 -9.19 12.73 -6.52
CA THR A 359 -9.33 11.60 -7.44
C THR A 359 -8.04 10.79 -7.42
N LEU A 360 -8.15 9.47 -7.26
CA LEU A 360 -7.04 8.54 -7.40
C LEU A 360 -7.18 7.81 -8.73
N VAL A 361 -6.18 7.97 -9.61
CA VAL A 361 -6.15 7.32 -10.92
C VAL A 361 -5.15 6.17 -10.88
N PHE A 362 -5.65 4.93 -10.94
CA PHE A 362 -4.82 3.74 -10.98
C PHE A 362 -4.44 3.38 -12.41
N VAL A 363 -3.18 3.06 -12.63
CA VAL A 363 -2.65 2.60 -13.92
C VAL A 363 -1.72 1.40 -13.73
N ASN A 364 -1.67 0.53 -14.73
CA ASN A 364 -0.99 -0.77 -14.62
C ASN A 364 0.55 -0.70 -14.74
N SER A 365 1.14 0.47 -14.98
CA SER A 365 2.59 0.61 -15.09
C SER A 365 3.10 1.98 -14.68
N ARG A 366 4.34 2.02 -14.17
CA ARG A 366 5.03 3.28 -13.82
C ARG A 366 5.12 4.22 -15.02
N GLY A 367 5.48 3.69 -16.19
CA GLY A 367 5.55 4.50 -17.41
C GLY A 367 4.20 5.08 -17.84
N ALA A 368 3.09 4.36 -17.63
CA ALA A 368 1.76 4.93 -17.86
C ALA A 368 1.42 6.01 -16.83
N CYS A 369 1.85 5.85 -15.57
CA CYS A 369 1.61 6.83 -14.50
C CYS A 369 2.29 8.16 -14.79
N GLU A 370 3.57 8.12 -15.19
CA GLU A 370 4.32 9.32 -15.54
C GLU A 370 3.71 10.02 -16.77
N ARG A 371 3.44 9.28 -17.84
CA ARG A 371 2.85 9.86 -19.06
C ARG A 371 1.49 10.48 -18.81
N LEU A 372 0.59 9.77 -18.12
CA LEU A 372 -0.75 10.28 -17.82
C LEU A 372 -0.68 11.51 -16.92
N THR A 373 0.21 11.52 -15.92
CA THR A 373 0.40 12.68 -15.03
C THR A 373 0.86 13.91 -15.82
N ALA A 374 1.85 13.74 -16.70
CA ALA A 374 2.33 14.82 -17.55
C ALA A 374 1.21 15.35 -18.46
N HIS A 375 0.49 14.46 -19.14
CA HIS A 375 -0.60 14.84 -20.05
C HIS A 375 -1.76 15.54 -19.34
N LEU A 376 -2.15 15.09 -18.14
CA LEU A 376 -3.20 15.75 -17.35
C LEU A 376 -2.79 17.17 -16.93
N ASN A 377 -1.53 17.38 -16.54
CA ASN A 377 -1.03 18.70 -16.19
C ASN A 377 -0.92 19.62 -17.43
N GLU A 378 -0.46 19.09 -18.56
CA GLU A 378 -0.44 19.82 -19.85
C GLU A 378 -1.86 20.26 -20.27
N ALA A 379 -2.83 19.33 -20.24
CA ALA A 379 -4.21 19.59 -20.60
C ALA A 379 -4.89 20.58 -19.63
N TYR A 380 -4.59 20.48 -18.33
CA TYR A 380 -5.09 21.43 -17.33
C TYR A 380 -4.55 22.85 -17.55
N ALA A 381 -3.24 22.98 -17.81
CA ALA A 381 -2.63 24.28 -18.12
C ALA A 381 -3.24 24.89 -19.39
N ALA A 382 -3.47 24.08 -20.42
CA ALA A 382 -4.13 24.51 -21.65
C ALA A 382 -5.56 25.04 -21.41
N ARG A 383 -6.34 24.39 -20.53
CA ARG A 383 -7.70 24.84 -20.16
C ARG A 383 -7.71 26.16 -19.38
N LEU A 384 -6.68 26.42 -18.59
CA LEU A 384 -6.53 27.69 -17.85
C LEU A 384 -6.04 28.86 -18.71
N GLY A 385 -5.80 28.63 -20.01
CA GLY A 385 -5.23 29.65 -20.90
C GLY A 385 -3.77 30.00 -20.57
N ALA A 386 -3.12 29.23 -19.68
CA ALA A 386 -1.72 29.36 -19.39
C ALA A 386 -0.91 28.69 -20.50
N VAL A 387 -0.01 29.44 -21.14
CA VAL A 387 0.88 28.89 -22.16
C VAL A 387 1.87 27.94 -21.47
N ALA A 388 1.74 26.63 -21.71
CA ALA A 388 2.82 25.70 -21.41
C ALA A 388 4.06 26.18 -22.20
N PRO A 389 5.20 26.47 -21.54
CA PRO A 389 6.36 27.02 -22.24
C PRO A 389 6.90 26.01 -23.27
N ALA A 390 7.48 26.54 -24.34
CA ALA A 390 8.11 25.76 -25.40
C ALA A 390 9.27 24.90 -24.86
N PRO A 391 9.55 23.72 -25.45
CA PRO A 391 10.63 22.86 -25.01
C PRO A 391 11.97 23.60 -25.11
N GLN A 392 12.67 23.75 -23.99
CA GLN A 392 14.04 24.29 -23.96
C GLN A 392 15.04 23.14 -24.11
N ALA A 393 16.06 23.34 -24.93
CA ALA A 393 17.15 22.39 -25.12
C ALA A 393 17.83 22.06 -23.77
N PRO A 394 18.25 20.81 -23.54
CA PRO A 394 18.72 20.35 -22.24
C PRO A 394 20.02 21.05 -21.86
N VAL A 395 20.02 21.74 -20.71
CA VAL A 395 21.24 22.23 -20.06
C VAL A 395 21.60 21.23 -18.97
N HIS A 396 22.67 20.47 -19.20
CA HIS A 396 23.21 19.51 -18.25
C HIS A 396 23.76 20.25 -17.02
N ARG A 397 23.19 20.03 -15.83
CA ARG A 397 23.88 20.29 -14.55
C ARG A 397 23.81 19.04 -13.69
N GLU A 398 25.00 18.58 -13.35
CA GLU A 398 25.28 17.36 -12.60
C GLU A 398 24.67 17.42 -11.19
N SER A 399 23.82 16.46 -10.84
CA SER A 399 23.62 16.06 -9.45
C SER A 399 23.25 14.57 -9.40
N TRP A 400 23.92 13.88 -8.50
CA TRP A 400 24.04 12.43 -8.43
C TRP A 400 22.77 11.77 -7.89
N GLU A 401 22.09 10.92 -8.68
CA GLU A 401 21.21 9.86 -8.17
C GLU A 401 20.91 8.81 -9.24
N MET A 402 20.94 7.54 -8.84
CA MET A 402 21.02 6.36 -9.69
C MET A 402 19.74 6.08 -10.51
N GLY A 403 19.91 5.99 -11.83
CA GLY A 403 19.17 5.06 -12.69
C GLY A 403 17.75 5.46 -13.10
N THR A 404 17.59 6.64 -13.69
CA THR A 404 16.36 7.10 -14.34
C THR A 404 16.33 6.66 -15.81
N GLY A 405 15.25 6.00 -16.23
CA GLY A 405 14.91 5.96 -17.65
C GLY A 405 14.65 7.39 -18.11
N SER A 406 15.41 7.83 -19.11
CA SER A 406 15.24 9.12 -19.77
C SER A 406 13.81 9.30 -20.27
N HIS A 407 13.37 10.57 -20.35
CA HIS A 407 12.09 11.06 -20.88
C HIS A 407 10.98 11.37 -19.88
N THR A 408 11.21 12.33 -18.98
CA THR A 408 10.17 13.27 -18.51
C THR A 408 10.86 14.55 -18.01
N GLU A 409 10.56 15.68 -18.66
CA GLU A 409 11.04 17.01 -18.23
C GLU A 409 10.32 17.45 -16.94
N PRO A 410 11.00 18.18 -16.02
CA PRO A 410 10.33 18.82 -14.89
C PRO A 410 9.43 19.98 -15.37
N LEU A 411 8.23 20.09 -14.79
CA LEU A 411 7.34 21.25 -14.97
C LEU A 411 8.06 22.54 -14.56
N ALA A 412 7.90 23.61 -15.36
CA ALA A 412 8.46 24.93 -15.07
C ALA A 412 7.93 25.50 -13.75
N ALA A 413 8.77 26.30 -13.08
CA ALA A 413 8.40 27.00 -11.86
C ALA A 413 7.18 27.91 -12.09
N GLY A 414 6.06 27.61 -11.43
CA GLY A 414 4.83 28.41 -11.47
C GLY A 414 3.67 27.85 -12.31
N ALA A 415 3.84 26.74 -13.02
CA ALA A 415 2.72 26.08 -13.70
C ALA A 415 1.75 25.43 -12.69
N PRO A 416 0.42 25.53 -12.89
CA PRO A 416 -0.54 24.94 -11.97
C PRO A 416 -0.49 23.40 -12.06
N VAL A 417 -0.12 22.75 -10.95
CA VAL A 417 0.01 21.29 -10.86
C VAL A 417 -1.32 20.70 -10.38
N LEU A 418 -1.96 19.91 -11.24
CA LEU A 418 -3.20 19.20 -10.91
C LEU A 418 -2.93 17.79 -10.37
N ALA A 419 -2.01 17.07 -11.01
CA ALA A 419 -1.73 15.66 -10.72
C ALA A 419 -0.26 15.44 -10.34
N LYS A 420 -0.02 14.45 -9.48
CA LYS A 420 1.32 13.97 -9.09
C LYS A 420 1.39 12.46 -9.27
N ALA A 421 2.46 11.98 -9.89
CA ALA A 421 2.73 10.56 -10.00
C ALA A 421 3.16 10.00 -8.64
N HIS A 422 2.68 8.79 -8.29
CA HIS A 422 3.11 8.08 -7.11
C HIS A 422 3.35 6.60 -7.43
N HIS A 423 4.59 6.15 -7.27
CA HIS A 423 4.96 4.76 -7.47
C HIS A 423 4.89 4.03 -6.13
N GLY A 424 3.76 3.37 -5.87
CA GLY A 424 3.73 2.36 -4.81
C GLY A 424 4.85 1.35 -5.05
N SER A 425 5.64 1.06 -4.03
CA SER A 425 6.61 -0.05 -4.06
C SER A 425 5.86 -1.37 -3.97
N VAL A 426 5.10 -1.70 -5.02
CA VAL A 426 4.63 -3.06 -5.26
C VAL A 426 5.84 -3.81 -5.80
N SER A 427 6.49 -4.58 -4.93
CA SER A 427 7.49 -5.56 -5.34
C SER A 427 6.82 -6.44 -6.40
N LYS A 428 7.26 -6.35 -7.66
CA LYS A 428 6.86 -7.34 -8.66
C LYS A 428 7.42 -8.68 -8.20
N GLU A 429 6.54 -9.67 -8.08
CA GLU A 429 6.85 -11.06 -7.73
C GLU A 429 7.88 -11.69 -8.67
#